data_AF-A0A497LDS2-F1
#
_entry.id   AF-A0A497LDS2-F1
#
_cell.length_a   1.000
_cell.length_b   1.000
_cell.length_c   1.000
_cell.angle_alpha   90.00
_cell.angle_beta   90.00
_cell.angle_gamma   90.00
#
_symmetry.space_group_name_H-M   'P 1'
#
loop_
_entity.id
_entity.type
_entity.pdbx_description
1 polymer ?
#
loop_
_entity_poly.entity_id
_entity_poly.type
_entity_poly.pdbx_seq_one_letter_code
_entity_poly.pdbx_strand_id
1 'polypeptide(L)' 'MPRIEGESKEELLCTRVTSAIKEAVIHESQMEGLTPSEWLRNLIVKELKERGALQRIYRFPDLDKPRS' A
#
# COMPACT_ATOMS: atom_id res chain seq x y z
N MET A 1 12.54 9.25 15.80
CA MET A 1 11.64 8.99 14.65
C MET A 1 10.36 8.39 15.20
N PRO A 2 9.18 9.02 15.05
CA PRO A 2 7.95 8.42 15.53
C PRO A 2 7.70 7.17 14.70
N ARG A 3 7.70 6.01 15.34
CA ARG A 3 7.28 4.75 14.74
C ARG A 3 5.78 4.87 14.58
N ILE A 4 5.33 5.14 13.36
CA ILE A 4 3.93 4.90 13.00
C ILE A 4 3.81 3.38 13.11
N GLU A 5 3.17 2.89 14.18
CA GLU A 5 2.72 1.50 14.26
C GLU A 5 1.69 1.31 13.15
N GLY A 6 2.17 1.03 11.94
CA GLY A 6 1.32 0.59 10.85
C GLY A 6 0.87 -0.82 11.16
N GLU A 7 -0.43 -1.07 11.12
CA GLU A 7 -0.97 -2.43 11.11
C GLU A 7 -0.19 -3.28 10.10
N SER A 8 0.09 -4.52 10.50
CA SER A 8 0.80 -5.46 9.64
C SER A 8 -0.01 -5.71 8.36
N LYS A 9 0.67 -5.69 7.21
CA LYS A 9 0.04 -5.77 5.88
C LYS A 9 -0.28 -7.23 5.54
N GLU A 10 -1.21 -7.81 6.29
CA GLU A 10 -1.55 -9.24 6.21
C GLU A 10 -2.61 -9.56 5.12
N GLU A 11 -3.34 -8.55 4.66
CA GLU A 11 -4.40 -8.71 3.67
C GLU A 11 -3.83 -8.89 2.25
N LEU A 12 -4.29 -9.93 1.54
CA LEU A 12 -3.82 -10.28 0.20
C LEU A 12 -4.79 -9.85 -0.90
N LEU A 13 -4.26 -9.17 -1.92
CA LEU A 13 -4.95 -8.87 -3.17
C LEU A 13 -4.28 -9.63 -4.32
N CYS A 14 -5.03 -10.50 -5.00
CA CYS A 14 -4.53 -11.32 -6.10
C CYS A 14 -5.42 -11.16 -7.34
N THR A 15 -4.81 -10.97 -8.51
CA THR A 15 -5.54 -10.83 -9.79
C THR A 15 -4.87 -11.66 -10.88
N ARG A 16 -5.67 -12.29 -11.76
CA ARG A 16 -5.14 -12.98 -12.95
C ARG A 16 -4.77 -11.94 -14.01
N VAL A 17 -3.58 -12.09 -14.59
CA VAL A 17 -3.07 -11.21 -15.65
C VAL A 17 -2.48 -12.04 -16.79
N THR A 18 -2.33 -11.46 -17.97
CA THR A 18 -1.60 -12.08 -19.07
C THR A 18 -0.10 -12.10 -18.77
N SER A 19 0.66 -12.95 -19.47
CA SER A 19 2.12 -13.04 -19.32
C SER A 19 2.82 -11.71 -19.56
N ALA A 20 2.40 -10.97 -20.58
CA ALA A 20 2.97 -9.65 -20.90
C ALA A 20 2.82 -8.65 -19.74
N ILE A 21 1.67 -8.63 -19.08
CA ILE A 21 1.44 -7.77 -17.91
C ILE A 21 2.33 -8.22 -16.74
N LYS A 22 2.42 -9.53 -16.50
CA LYS A 22 3.29 -10.08 -15.45
C LYS A 22 4.75 -9.68 -15.64
N GLU A 23 5.26 -9.79 -16.87
CA GLU A 23 6.64 -9.43 -17.21
C GLU A 23 6.89 -7.93 -17.03
N ALA A 24 5.95 -7.08 -17.47
CA ALA A 24 6.04 -5.64 -17.27
C ALA A 24 6.11 -5.27 -15.77
N VAL A 25 5.25 -5.85 -14.93
CA VAL A 25 5.27 -5.61 -13.48
C VAL A 25 6.61 -6.02 -12.86
N ILE A 26 7.18 -7.16 -13.27
CA ILE A 26 8.49 -7.60 -12.80
C ILE A 26 9.57 -6.60 -13.21
N HIS A 27 9.60 -6.19 -14.48
CA HIS A 27 10.58 -5.25 -14.99
C HIS A 27 10.53 -3.90 -14.26
N GLU A 28 9.35 -3.27 -14.18
CA GLU A 28 9.19 -1.97 -13.52
C GLU A 28 9.55 -2.04 -12.03
N SER A 29 9.16 -3.12 -11.34
CA SER A 29 9.54 -3.30 -9.93
C SER A 29 11.06 -3.34 -9.75
N GLN A 30 11.79 -4.01 -10.65
CA GLN A 30 13.25 -4.08 -10.61
C GLN A 30 13.91 -2.72 -10.93
N MET A 31 13.36 -1.99 -11.89
CA MET A 31 13.85 -0.65 -12.26
C MET A 31 13.76 0.34 -11.09
N GLU A 32 12.75 0.19 -10.23
CA GLU A 32 12.58 0.99 -9.00
C GLU A 32 13.27 0.39 -7.76
N GLY A 33 13.92 -0.77 -7.88
CA GLY A 33 14.56 -1.46 -6.75
C GLY A 33 13.57 -1.98 -5.71
N LEU A 34 12.34 -2.30 -6.13
CA LEU A 34 11.25 -2.78 -5.30
C LEU A 34 10.93 -4.25 -5.59
N THR A 35 10.32 -4.95 -4.63
CA THR A 35 9.65 -6.21 -4.95
C THR A 35 8.36 -5.94 -5.73
N PRO A 36 7.86 -6.91 -6.55
CA PRO A 36 6.60 -6.75 -7.26
C PRO A 36 5.43 -6.38 -6.34
N SER A 37 5.36 -6.96 -5.13
CA SER A 37 4.32 -6.65 -4.14
C SER A 37 4.40 -5.22 -3.63
N GLU A 38 5.61 -4.68 -3.43
CA GLU A 38 5.79 -3.29 -3.01
C GLU A 38 5.44 -2.31 -4.13
N TRP A 39 5.89 -2.62 -5.34
CA TRP A 39 5.61 -1.81 -6.53
C TRP A 39 4.10 -1.76 -6.81
N LEU A 40 3.42 -2.91 -6.83
CA LEU A 40 1.96 -2.98 -7.00
C LEU A 40 1.21 -2.24 -5.89
N ARG A 41 1.66 -2.36 -4.63
CA ARG A 41 1.07 -1.61 -3.52
C ARG A 41 1.20 -0.10 -3.74
N ASN A 42 2.38 0.37 -4.16
CA ASN A 42 2.61 1.78 -4.42
C ASN A 42 1.74 2.28 -5.58
N LEU A 43 1.62 1.49 -6.66
CA LEU A 43 0.74 1.76 -7.79
C LEU A 43 -0.72 1.90 -7.35
N ILE A 44 -1.24 0.95 -6.57
CA ILE A 44 -2.61 0.97 -6.04
C ILE A 44 -2.82 2.22 -5.16
N VAL A 45 -1.88 2.51 -4.25
CA VAL A 45 -1.98 3.68 -3.38
C VAL A 45 -2.00 4.98 -4.18
N LYS A 46 -1.14 5.09 -5.22
CA LYS A 46 -1.09 6.26 -6.11
C LYS A 46 -2.44 6.44 -6.81
N GLU A 47 -2.94 5.40 -7.46
CA GLU A 47 -4.21 5.43 -8.20
C GLU A 47 -5.40 5.79 -7.28
N LEU A 48 -5.50 5.16 -6.11
CA LEU A 48 -6.59 5.43 -5.17
C LEU A 48 -6.51 6.84 -4.57
N LYS A 49 -5.31 7.40 -4.36
CA LYS A 49 -5.13 8.79 -3.94
C LYS A 49 -5.59 9.76 -5.03
N GLU A 50 -5.19 9.52 -6.28
CA GLU A 50 -5.58 10.33 -7.43
C GLU A 50 -7.10 10.34 -7.62
N ARG A 51 -7.77 9.22 -7.33
CA ARG A 51 -9.24 9.10 -7.34
C ARG A 51 -9.94 9.65 -6.09
N GLY A 52 -9.20 10.05 -5.05
CA GLY A 52 -9.77 10.43 -3.75
C GLY A 52 -10.48 9.28 -3.01
N ALA A 53 -10.19 8.03 -3.39
CA ALA A 53 -10.83 6.83 -2.84
C ALA A 53 -10.16 6.33 -1.54
N LEU A 54 -8.91 6.75 -1.28
CA LEU A 54 -8.31 6.57 0.04
C LEU A 54 -8.83 7.67 0.98
N GLN A 55 -9.59 7.28 2.00
CA GLN A 55 -9.88 8.17 3.13
C GLN A 55 -8.54 8.69 3.67
N ARG A 56 -8.43 9.99 3.95
CA ARG A 56 -7.23 10.56 4.58
C ARG A 56 -7.07 9.89 5.95
N ILE A 57 -6.21 8.87 6.03
CA ILE A 57 -5.85 8.19 7.28
C ILE A 57 -4.93 9.14 8.05
N TYR A 58 -5.50 10.22 8.57
CA TYR A 58 -4.95 10.95 9.70
C TYR A 58 -6.00 10.84 10.80
N ARG A 59 -6.14 9.64 11.37
CA ARG A 59 -6.74 9.51 12.70
C ARG A 59 -5.68 9.99 13.67
N PHE A 60 -5.90 11.17 14.25
CA PHE A 60 -5.20 11.56 15.46
C PHE A 60 -5.40 10.43 16.49
N PRO A 61 -4.37 9.98 17.22
CA PRO A 61 -4.58 9.04 18.31
C PRO A 61 -5.53 9.70 19.32
N ASP A 62 -6.62 9.00 19.67
CA ASP A 62 -7.49 9.41 20.77
C ASP A 62 -6.62 9.44 22.05
N LEU A 63 -6.24 10.64 22.48
CA LEU A 63 -5.52 10.86 23.74
C LEU A 63 -6.43 10.69 24.97
N ASP A 64 -7.72 10.45 24.77
CA ASP A 64 -8.72 10.38 25.83
C ASP A 64 -9.34 8.98 25.94
N LYS A 65 -8.60 8.05 26.55
CA LYS A 65 -9.24 7.01 27.36
C LYS A 65 -8.65 7.05 28.78
N PRO A 66 -9.35 7.63 29.76
CA PRO A 66 -9.04 7.34 31.15
C PRO A 66 -9.24 5.83 31.36
N ARG A 67 -8.22 5.19 31.92
CA ARG A 67 -8.29 3.80 32.39
C ARG A 67 -9.43 3.72 33.41
N SER A 68 -10.47 2.96 33.11
CA SER A 68 -11.45 2.50 34.08
C SER A 68 -11.21 1.03 34.41
#